data_AF-A0A7D5VHI6-F1
#
_entry.id   AF-A0A7D5VHI6-F1
#
_cell.length_a   1.000
_cell.length_b   1.000
_cell.length_c   1.000
_cell.angle_alpha   90.00
_cell.angle_beta   90.00
_cell.angle_gamma   90.00
#
_symmetry.space_group_name_H-M   'P 1'
#
loop_
_entity.id
_entity.type
_entity.pdbx_description
1 polymer ?
#
loop_
_entity_poly.entity_id
_entity_poly.type
_entity_poly.pdbx_seq_one_letter_code
_entity_poly.pdbx_strand_id
1 'polypeptide(L)'
;MGTTLVTFVYTTMRKRLNNPGSRFWLPTVLGQVKAPDGGSLNPLRAPVWQLDTLGSEHGAAVGDTIADSWWMVVADAFDAAVERRNELEEQGREVPPELRDLPENLNAFISGRSEAHPWPSLSFSSLDIHHLPNASVGELTGLTKTAGGYRGTVRITLGAYDTGKWAGKSRIRITGRYRLRQEVVAADDSGDDSTGPLPPTTTMVRGLEGVSWPTQVVEGKGHVALTVQDLAFDVGVGLHVSGSGSRRTLAARVDSIRVAAGSRPTFSLAEEDLTIEDEWTDRELLGGWKQAALDAIRHPDAGAAFRAAMEAALSEPGQREEFSTAVTQQLAAVLDGMLGAVPDGALPTGETGAGPGPVEQYLFDRVRYAVNSPSSDFYPPAVVHCVQDPGLAPLRIASLDLGEQSIDDIELSSVRLHDITVEGIPNVLIPPQDARLTADGIDVGLRFGRIAGRPDIPGTRGTDGSPHRVPEPPLVLTGRFEAVFPPDDENEDEDDVIRGDITATVMRPSLLMGLVFDGPDADALQISVPSLDLELSPGELTVDVATGDVFREVIRTLFNSVAVKAKIVQEIRARATARKDEIAAGLTAATRGIIAANLTQ
;
A
#
# COMPACT_ATOMS: atom_id res chain seq x y z
N MET A 1 11.60 -18.83 0.24
CA MET A 1 11.13 -17.54 -0.32
C MET A 1 9.62 -17.37 -0.51
N GLY A 2 8.76 -18.40 -0.39
CA GLY A 2 7.40 -18.38 -0.95
C GLY A 2 6.46 -17.23 -0.54
N THR A 3 6.63 -16.54 0.58
CA THR A 3 5.84 -15.34 0.96
C THR A 3 6.70 -14.19 1.51
N THR A 4 8.00 -14.43 1.69
CA THR A 4 8.93 -13.52 2.36
C THR A 4 9.07 -12.20 1.61
N LEU A 5 9.23 -12.25 0.29
CA LEU A 5 9.39 -11.04 -0.53
C LEU A 5 8.13 -10.17 -0.50
N VAL A 6 6.95 -10.78 -0.64
CA VAL A 6 5.66 -10.06 -0.57
C VAL A 6 5.48 -9.43 0.81
N THR A 7 5.86 -10.13 1.88
CA THR A 7 5.80 -9.62 3.25
C THR A 7 6.77 -8.46 3.46
N PHE A 8 7.99 -8.55 2.92
CA PHE A 8 8.99 -7.48 2.97
C PHE A 8 8.51 -6.21 2.26
N VAL A 9 7.98 -6.34 1.03
CA VAL A 9 7.43 -5.22 0.26
C VAL A 9 6.24 -4.60 0.99
N TYR A 10 5.34 -5.43 1.51
CA TYR A 10 4.18 -4.95 2.29
C TYR A 10 4.60 -4.19 3.54
N THR A 11 5.50 -4.75 4.35
CA THR A 11 5.97 -4.14 5.62
C THR A 11 6.64 -2.80 5.35
N THR A 12 7.45 -2.73 4.29
CA THR A 12 8.06 -1.48 3.81
C THR A 12 6.98 -0.44 3.48
N MET A 13 6.01 -0.79 2.65
CA MET A 13 4.97 0.14 2.21
C MET A 13 4.00 0.53 3.32
N ARG A 14 3.67 -0.38 4.24
CA ARG A 14 2.79 -0.12 5.37
C ARG A 14 3.31 1.03 6.24
N LYS A 15 4.61 1.05 6.55
CA LYS A 15 5.22 2.17 7.29
C LYS A 15 5.00 3.51 6.59
N ARG A 16 5.03 3.52 5.26
CA ARG A 16 4.86 4.73 4.44
C ARG A 16 3.39 5.11 4.26
N LEU A 17 2.50 4.14 4.12
CA LEU A 17 1.04 4.34 4.07
C LEU A 17 0.49 4.93 5.38
N ASN A 18 1.14 4.64 6.51
CA ASN A 18 0.74 5.15 7.83
C ASN A 18 1.51 6.40 8.30
N ASN A 19 2.38 6.98 7.46
CA ASN A 19 3.16 8.16 7.82
C ASN A 19 2.61 9.42 7.12
N PRO A 20 2.08 10.42 7.86
CA PRO A 20 1.59 11.67 7.27
C PRO A 20 2.61 12.47 6.46
N GLY A 21 3.91 12.27 6.71
CA GLY A 21 4.99 12.91 5.95
C GLY A 21 5.39 12.18 4.66
N SER A 22 4.78 11.03 4.36
CA SER A 22 5.07 10.23 3.17
C SER A 22 4.17 10.65 2.00
N ARG A 23 4.70 10.71 0.78
CA ARG A 23 3.88 10.89 -0.44
C ARG A 23 2.87 9.75 -0.64
N PHE A 24 3.18 8.57 -0.11
CA PHE A 24 2.33 7.38 -0.18
C PHE A 24 1.34 7.28 0.98
N TRP A 25 1.19 8.32 1.80
CA TRP A 25 0.26 8.31 2.92
C TRP A 25 -1.15 7.92 2.46
N LEU A 26 -1.74 6.92 3.10
CA LEU A 26 -2.98 6.28 2.65
C LEU A 26 -4.13 7.29 2.44
N PRO A 27 -4.35 8.30 3.31
CA PRO A 27 -5.35 9.34 3.07
C PRO A 27 -5.13 10.20 1.83
N THR A 28 -3.89 10.37 1.37
CA THR A 28 -3.59 11.04 0.10
C THR A 28 -3.95 10.13 -1.07
N VAL A 29 -3.57 8.84 -1.00
CA VAL A 29 -3.87 7.84 -2.02
C VAL A 29 -5.38 7.63 -2.17
N LEU A 30 -6.11 7.44 -1.07
CA LEU A 30 -7.56 7.27 -1.09
C LEU A 30 -8.29 8.52 -1.59
N GLY A 31 -7.71 9.71 -1.41
CA GLY A 31 -8.25 10.94 -1.98
C GLY A 31 -8.21 11.01 -3.51
N GLN A 32 -7.41 10.16 -4.17
CA GLN A 32 -7.30 10.07 -5.63
C GLN A 32 -8.23 9.02 -6.25
N VAL A 33 -8.80 8.12 -5.42
CA VAL A 33 -9.72 7.07 -5.88
C VAL A 33 -11.04 7.73 -6.30
N LYS A 34 -11.50 7.38 -7.50
CA LYS A 34 -12.82 7.80 -7.98
C LYS A 34 -13.88 6.80 -7.55
N ALA A 35 -15.09 7.29 -7.32
CA ALA A 35 -16.27 6.45 -7.22
C ALA A 35 -16.76 6.06 -8.62
N PRO A 36 -17.54 4.98 -8.78
CA PRO A 36 -18.06 4.53 -10.09
C PRO A 36 -18.86 5.58 -10.86
N ASP A 37 -19.48 6.52 -10.16
CA ASP A 37 -20.20 7.67 -10.74
C ASP A 37 -19.25 8.79 -11.24
N GLY A 38 -17.94 8.58 -11.19
CA GLY A 38 -16.91 9.56 -11.49
C GLY A 38 -16.65 10.55 -10.35
N GLY A 39 -17.36 10.43 -9.23
CA GLY A 39 -17.21 11.21 -8.02
C GLY A 39 -15.95 10.86 -7.22
N SER A 40 -15.86 11.36 -5.99
CA SER A 40 -14.72 11.10 -5.09
C SER A 40 -15.12 10.17 -3.94
N LEU A 41 -14.17 9.62 -3.19
CA LEU A 41 -14.48 8.94 -1.91
C LEU A 41 -14.82 9.90 -0.75
N ASN A 42 -14.86 11.21 -0.99
CA ASN A 42 -15.15 12.20 0.05
C ASN A 42 -15.93 13.42 -0.51
N PRO A 43 -17.28 13.33 -0.63
CA PRO A 43 -18.11 12.22 -0.15
C PRO A 43 -18.23 11.07 -1.15
N LEU A 44 -18.25 9.84 -0.63
CA LEU A 44 -18.80 8.69 -1.35
C LEU A 44 -20.33 8.78 -1.33
N ARG A 45 -20.96 8.73 -2.50
CA ARG A 45 -22.42 8.83 -2.65
C ARG A 45 -23.06 7.46 -2.61
N ALA A 46 -24.12 7.31 -1.81
CA ALA A 46 -24.97 6.13 -1.78
C ALA A 46 -26.43 6.54 -2.05
N PRO A 47 -27.08 6.01 -3.10
CA PRO A 47 -28.37 6.54 -3.55
C PRO A 47 -29.49 6.25 -2.56
N VAL A 48 -29.57 5.02 -2.03
CA VAL A 48 -30.62 4.58 -1.10
C VAL A 48 -30.08 3.53 -0.14
N TRP A 49 -30.37 3.66 1.15
CA TRP A 49 -30.23 2.60 2.15
C TRP A 49 -31.60 2.30 2.75
N GLN A 50 -32.05 1.05 2.64
CA GLN A 50 -33.32 0.60 3.20
C GLN A 50 -33.00 -0.27 4.42
N LEU A 51 -33.46 0.13 5.61
CA LEU A 51 -33.17 -0.59 6.85
C LEU A 51 -34.27 -1.60 7.23
N ASP A 52 -35.14 -1.95 6.28
CA ASP A 52 -36.33 -2.78 6.48
C ASP A 52 -37.16 -2.35 7.73
N THR A 53 -37.98 -3.24 8.28
CA THR A 53 -38.80 -2.95 9.46
C THR A 53 -38.02 -3.11 10.75
N LEU A 54 -38.21 -2.19 11.71
CA LEU A 54 -37.67 -2.30 13.06
C LEU A 54 -38.51 -3.31 13.85
N GLY A 55 -38.20 -4.61 13.72
CA GLY A 55 -39.03 -5.71 14.24
C GLY A 55 -38.82 -6.08 15.73
N SER A 56 -38.07 -5.29 16.49
CA SER A 56 -37.72 -5.56 17.89
C SER A 56 -38.65 -4.83 18.88
N GLU A 57 -38.57 -5.14 20.18
CA GLU A 57 -39.32 -4.41 21.24
C GLU A 57 -39.11 -2.89 21.15
N HIS A 58 -37.94 -2.45 20.69
CA HIS A 58 -37.67 -1.03 20.45
C HIS A 58 -38.45 -0.47 19.26
N GLY A 59 -38.56 -1.25 18.19
CA GLY A 59 -39.40 -0.87 17.06
C GLY A 59 -40.88 -0.82 17.44
N ALA A 60 -41.33 -1.64 18.40
CA ALA A 60 -42.65 -1.49 19.00
C ALA A 60 -42.77 -0.14 19.71
N ALA A 61 -41.84 0.20 20.61
CA ALA A 61 -41.86 1.47 21.32
C ALA A 61 -41.85 2.71 20.38
N VAL A 62 -41.07 2.67 19.29
CA VAL A 62 -41.08 3.70 18.25
C VAL A 62 -42.46 3.79 17.59
N GLY A 63 -43.03 2.66 17.19
CA GLY A 63 -44.35 2.63 16.55
C GLY A 63 -45.48 3.05 17.50
N ASP A 64 -45.41 2.69 18.78
CA ASP A 64 -46.36 3.09 19.82
C ASP A 64 -46.27 4.59 20.07
N THR A 65 -45.05 5.16 20.16
CA THR A 65 -44.86 6.62 20.27
C THR A 65 -45.47 7.37 19.08
N ILE A 66 -45.37 6.81 17.86
CA ILE A 66 -45.99 7.39 16.67
C ILE A 66 -47.52 7.26 16.73
N ALA A 67 -48.06 6.13 17.21
CA ALA A 67 -49.49 5.93 17.38
C ALA A 67 -50.08 6.90 18.42
N ASP A 68 -49.41 7.08 19.57
CA ASP A 68 -49.82 8.03 20.62
C ASP A 68 -49.77 9.48 20.12
N SER A 69 -48.71 9.83 19.39
CA SER A 69 -48.60 11.16 18.76
C SER A 69 -49.70 11.39 17.72
N TRP A 70 -50.03 10.37 16.94
CA TRP A 70 -51.15 10.43 16.01
C TRP A 70 -52.49 10.57 16.74
N TRP A 71 -52.68 9.91 17.88
CA TRP A 71 -53.91 10.01 18.66
C TRP A 71 -54.19 11.42 19.17
N MET A 72 -53.15 12.17 19.54
CA MET A 72 -53.26 13.58 19.87
C MET A 72 -53.80 14.40 18.69
N VAL A 73 -53.37 14.10 17.46
CA VAL A 73 -53.90 14.75 16.23
C VAL A 73 -55.36 14.39 16.00
N VAL A 74 -55.72 13.12 16.23
CA VAL A 74 -57.10 12.67 16.13
C VAL A 74 -57.98 13.42 17.13
N ALA A 75 -57.52 13.59 18.37
CA ALA A 75 -58.23 14.35 19.40
C ALA A 75 -58.42 15.81 19.00
N ASP A 76 -57.37 16.49 18.54
CA ASP A 76 -57.45 17.89 18.10
C ASP A 76 -58.39 18.06 16.89
N ALA A 77 -58.30 17.16 15.90
CA ALA A 77 -59.19 17.18 14.74
C ALA A 77 -60.65 16.90 15.12
N PHE A 78 -60.88 16.04 16.12
CA PHE A 78 -62.21 15.76 16.65
C PHE A 78 -62.79 16.98 17.37
N ASP A 79 -62.01 17.61 18.25
CA ASP A 79 -62.45 18.81 18.98
C ASP A 79 -62.78 19.96 18.03
N ALA A 80 -61.95 20.19 17.01
CA ALA A 80 -62.23 21.17 15.96
C ALA A 80 -63.50 20.84 15.16
N ALA A 81 -63.73 19.56 14.84
CA ALA A 81 -64.94 19.12 14.14
C ALA A 81 -66.21 19.29 15.00
N VAL A 82 -66.10 19.03 16.31
CA VAL A 82 -67.18 19.24 17.29
C VAL A 82 -67.48 20.73 17.47
N GLU A 83 -66.46 21.58 17.63
CA GLU A 83 -66.62 23.04 17.70
C GLU A 83 -67.33 23.54 16.45
N ARG A 84 -66.88 23.09 15.27
CA ARG A 84 -67.48 23.48 14.00
C ARG A 84 -68.94 23.05 13.86
N ARG A 85 -69.29 21.84 14.32
CA ARG A 85 -70.67 21.36 14.37
C ARG A 85 -71.51 22.29 15.25
N ASN A 86 -71.07 22.55 16.47
CA ASN A 86 -71.79 23.36 17.44
C ASN A 86 -72.00 24.80 16.92
N GLU A 87 -70.99 25.41 16.29
CA GLU A 87 -71.11 26.72 15.65
C GLU A 87 -72.20 26.75 14.57
N LEU A 88 -72.27 25.70 13.72
CA LEU A 88 -73.27 25.62 12.66
C LEU A 88 -74.68 25.47 13.24
N GLU A 89 -74.85 24.67 14.29
CA GLU A 89 -76.11 24.50 14.99
C GLU A 89 -76.59 25.79 15.65
N GLU A 90 -75.69 26.48 16.37
CA GLU A 90 -75.99 27.78 17.00
C GLU A 90 -76.38 28.85 15.99
N GLN A 91 -75.75 28.84 14.80
CA GLN A 91 -76.06 29.74 13.69
C GLN A 91 -77.33 29.34 12.93
N GLY A 92 -77.99 28.22 13.28
CA GLY A 92 -79.15 27.69 12.58
C GLY A 92 -78.85 27.26 11.14
N ARG A 93 -77.59 26.93 10.85
CA ARG A 93 -77.14 26.47 9.53
C ARG A 93 -77.24 24.94 9.44
N GLU A 94 -77.36 24.43 8.22
CA GLU A 94 -77.35 22.99 7.99
C GLU A 94 -75.97 22.41 8.34
N VAL A 95 -75.95 21.47 9.29
CA VAL A 95 -74.77 20.68 9.66
C VAL A 95 -74.55 19.60 8.59
N PRO A 96 -73.36 19.56 7.94
CA PRO A 96 -72.99 18.50 7.02
C PRO A 96 -73.13 17.09 7.64
N PRO A 97 -73.53 16.07 6.87
CA PRO A 97 -73.70 14.70 7.37
C PRO A 97 -72.45 14.16 8.11
N GLU A 98 -71.26 14.47 7.58
CA GLU A 98 -69.98 14.06 8.16
C GLU A 98 -69.69 14.64 9.55
N LEU A 99 -70.25 15.81 9.89
CA LEU A 99 -70.15 16.37 11.25
C LEU A 99 -71.31 15.93 12.15
N ARG A 100 -72.46 15.57 11.57
CA ARG A 100 -73.63 15.09 12.32
C ARG A 100 -73.39 13.71 12.92
N ASP A 101 -72.67 12.86 12.20
CA ASP A 101 -72.40 11.47 12.58
C ASP A 101 -71.13 11.30 13.43
N LEU A 102 -70.58 12.39 13.99
CA LEU A 102 -69.44 12.32 14.92
C LEU A 102 -69.85 11.60 16.22
N PRO A 103 -68.99 10.75 16.80
CA PRO A 103 -69.25 10.15 18.11
C PRO A 103 -69.32 11.23 19.21
N GLU A 104 -69.96 10.90 20.36
CA GLU A 104 -70.06 11.84 21.49
C GLU A 104 -68.69 12.19 22.08
N ASN A 105 -67.77 11.22 22.10
CA ASN A 105 -66.39 11.34 22.53
C ASN A 105 -65.56 10.19 21.91
N LEU A 106 -64.23 10.26 22.09
CA LEU A 106 -63.30 9.25 21.58
C LEU A 106 -63.03 8.11 22.58
N ASN A 107 -63.67 8.07 23.76
CA ASN A 107 -63.35 7.10 24.82
C ASN A 107 -63.66 5.63 24.46
N ALA A 108 -64.40 5.39 23.38
CA ALA A 108 -64.66 4.04 22.87
C ALA A 108 -63.50 3.49 22.03
N PHE A 109 -62.45 4.29 21.81
CA PHE A 109 -61.37 3.99 20.90
C PHE A 109 -60.00 4.25 21.55
N ILE A 110 -59.01 3.47 21.12
CA ILE A 110 -57.60 3.64 21.46
C ILE A 110 -56.76 3.69 20.18
N SER A 111 -55.59 4.31 20.25
CA SER A 111 -54.58 4.23 19.19
C SER A 111 -53.71 2.99 19.33
N GLY A 112 -53.24 2.46 18.21
CA GLY A 112 -52.20 1.44 18.22
C GLY A 112 -51.51 1.29 16.88
N ARG A 113 -50.47 0.46 16.87
CA ARG A 113 -49.82 0.01 15.62
C ARG A 113 -50.78 -0.93 14.88
N SER A 114 -50.83 -0.82 13.55
CA SER A 114 -51.64 -1.73 12.72
C SER A 114 -51.19 -3.17 12.81
N GLU A 115 -52.11 -4.13 13.01
CA GLU A 115 -51.83 -5.56 12.86
C GLU A 115 -51.27 -5.94 11.48
N ALA A 116 -51.70 -5.23 10.42
CA ALA A 116 -51.23 -5.50 9.07
C ALA A 116 -49.78 -5.03 8.86
N HIS A 117 -49.37 -3.95 9.54
CA HIS A 117 -48.04 -3.36 9.47
C HIS A 117 -47.53 -3.00 10.87
N PRO A 118 -47.18 -4.01 11.69
CA PRO A 118 -46.94 -3.84 13.13
C PRO A 118 -45.62 -3.15 13.49
N TRP A 119 -44.77 -2.88 12.50
CA TRP A 119 -43.42 -2.38 12.71
C TRP A 119 -43.12 -1.16 11.85
N PRO A 120 -42.41 -0.16 12.39
CA PRO A 120 -42.05 1.01 11.63
C PRO A 120 -40.98 0.67 10.59
N SER A 121 -40.99 1.41 9.48
CA SER A 121 -40.00 1.28 8.41
C SER A 121 -39.16 2.55 8.32
N LEU A 122 -37.82 2.37 8.24
CA LEU A 122 -36.85 3.45 8.16
C LEU A 122 -36.04 3.31 6.87
N SER A 123 -35.94 4.40 6.11
CA SER A 123 -35.16 4.44 4.87
C SER A 123 -34.38 5.75 4.75
N PHE A 124 -33.28 5.69 4.03
CA PHE A 124 -32.43 6.83 3.74
C PHE A 124 -32.18 6.97 2.25
N SER A 125 -32.02 8.20 1.79
CA SER A 125 -31.73 8.51 0.40
C SER A 125 -30.76 9.67 0.28
N SER A 126 -30.08 9.76 -0.87
CA SER A 126 -29.11 10.82 -1.15
C SER A 126 -28.04 10.93 -0.05
N LEU A 127 -27.45 9.79 0.31
CA LEU A 127 -26.44 9.73 1.37
C LEU A 127 -25.07 10.11 0.85
N ASP A 128 -24.41 11.01 1.57
CA ASP A 128 -23.03 11.42 1.40
C ASP A 128 -22.20 10.93 2.59
N ILE A 129 -21.18 10.10 2.31
CA ILE A 129 -20.27 9.54 3.33
C ILE A 129 -18.93 10.28 3.25
N HIS A 130 -18.66 11.10 4.25
CA HIS A 130 -17.48 11.94 4.35
C HIS A 130 -16.38 11.33 5.21
N HIS A 131 -15.15 11.82 4.99
CA HIS A 131 -13.94 11.50 5.75
C HIS A 131 -13.42 10.06 5.60
N LEU A 132 -13.96 9.25 4.68
CA LEU A 132 -13.46 7.91 4.38
C LEU A 132 -11.94 7.85 4.11
N PRO A 133 -11.31 8.85 3.45
CA PRO A 133 -9.86 8.81 3.26
C PRO A 133 -9.06 8.88 4.57
N ASN A 134 -9.63 9.32 5.70
CA ASN A 134 -8.95 9.30 6.98
C ASN A 134 -8.79 7.85 7.48
N ALA A 135 -7.79 7.13 6.96
CA ALA A 135 -7.62 5.71 7.20
C ALA A 135 -6.16 5.32 7.43
N SER A 136 -5.95 4.29 8.25
CA SER A 136 -4.65 3.62 8.43
C SER A 136 -4.74 2.15 8.01
N VAL A 137 -3.59 1.56 7.66
CA VAL A 137 -3.47 0.15 7.26
C VAL A 137 -2.81 -0.69 8.36
N GLY A 138 -3.44 -1.82 8.68
CA GLY A 138 -2.99 -2.82 9.65
C GLY A 138 -1.95 -3.77 9.09
N GLU A 139 -1.84 -4.99 9.62
CA GLU A 139 -0.94 -6.03 9.09
C GLU A 139 -1.57 -6.79 7.91
N LEU A 140 -0.72 -7.41 7.09
CA LEU A 140 -1.13 -8.39 6.07
C LEU A 140 -1.20 -9.76 6.73
N THR A 141 -2.38 -10.37 6.67
CA THR A 141 -2.67 -11.67 7.29
C THR A 141 -3.22 -12.65 6.26
N GLY A 142 -3.16 -13.95 6.56
CA GLY A 142 -3.73 -15.00 5.71
C GLY A 142 -3.10 -15.08 4.30
N LEU A 143 -1.83 -14.69 4.17
CA LEU A 143 -1.15 -14.68 2.88
C LEU A 143 -0.98 -16.10 2.33
N THR A 144 -1.59 -16.38 1.19
CA THR A 144 -1.59 -17.67 0.52
C THR A 144 -1.13 -17.52 -0.92
N LYS A 145 -0.31 -18.47 -1.39
CA LYS A 145 0.14 -18.52 -2.78
C LYS A 145 -0.99 -19.06 -3.67
N THR A 146 -1.18 -18.45 -4.83
CA THR A 146 -2.12 -18.86 -5.87
C THR A 146 -1.36 -19.18 -7.16
N ALA A 147 -2.05 -19.72 -8.18
CA ALA A 147 -1.43 -19.99 -9.47
C ALA A 147 -0.86 -18.72 -10.14
N GLY A 148 -1.51 -17.57 -9.94
CA GLY A 148 -1.13 -16.29 -10.55
C GLY A 148 -0.35 -15.34 -9.65
N GLY A 149 -0.13 -15.69 -8.38
CA GLY A 149 0.53 -14.81 -7.40
C GLY A 149 0.11 -15.11 -5.96
N TYR A 150 -0.50 -14.14 -5.28
CA TYR A 150 -0.81 -14.19 -3.84
C TYR A 150 -2.19 -13.63 -3.51
N ARG A 151 -2.75 -14.09 -2.39
CA ARG A 151 -3.95 -13.49 -1.78
C ARG A 151 -3.74 -13.36 -0.28
N GLY A 152 -4.19 -12.25 0.31
CA GLY A 152 -4.20 -12.05 1.75
C GLY A 152 -5.27 -11.05 2.18
N THR A 153 -5.27 -10.68 3.44
CA THR A 153 -6.22 -9.75 4.03
C THR A 153 -5.49 -8.66 4.78
N VAL A 154 -5.85 -7.41 4.52
CA VAL A 154 -5.34 -6.22 5.21
C VAL A 154 -6.47 -5.54 5.95
N ARG A 155 -6.22 -5.14 7.20
CA ARG A 155 -7.19 -4.34 7.96
C ARG A 155 -7.03 -2.86 7.64
N ILE A 156 -8.12 -2.17 7.34
CA ILE A 156 -8.16 -0.72 7.17
C ILE A 156 -8.98 -0.14 8.31
N THR A 157 -8.39 0.77 9.10
CA THR A 157 -9.07 1.42 10.23
C THR A 157 -9.37 2.87 9.87
N LEU A 158 -10.64 3.26 9.91
CA LEU A 158 -11.07 4.61 9.60
C LEU A 158 -10.96 5.53 10.83
N GLY A 159 -10.92 6.84 10.60
CA GLY A 159 -10.79 7.84 11.66
C GLY A 159 -9.40 7.90 12.32
N ALA A 160 -8.37 7.38 11.66
CA ALA A 160 -7.08 7.08 12.29
C ALA A 160 -6.25 8.32 12.68
N TYR A 161 -6.51 9.48 12.08
CA TYR A 161 -5.74 10.71 12.32
C TYR A 161 -6.64 11.85 12.80
N ASP A 162 -6.12 12.66 13.73
CA ASP A 162 -6.80 13.86 14.28
C ASP A 162 -5.91 15.11 14.25
N THR A 163 -4.94 15.14 13.33
CA THR A 163 -3.97 16.23 13.19
C THR A 163 -4.01 16.84 11.79
N GLY A 164 -3.59 18.10 11.66
CA GLY A 164 -3.52 18.78 10.36
C GLY A 164 -4.90 18.88 9.69
N LYS A 165 -5.01 18.45 8.42
CA LYS A 165 -6.28 18.50 7.66
C LYS A 165 -7.41 17.63 8.25
N TRP A 166 -7.06 16.70 9.14
CA TRP A 166 -7.97 15.77 9.82
C TRP A 166 -8.33 16.17 11.24
N ALA A 167 -7.86 17.32 11.75
CA ALA A 167 -8.25 17.81 13.07
C ALA A 167 -9.78 17.94 13.19
N GLY A 168 -10.36 17.30 14.19
CA GLY A 168 -11.81 17.22 14.42
C GLY A 168 -12.56 16.28 13.44
N LYS A 169 -11.84 15.49 12.64
CA LYS A 169 -12.41 14.60 11.59
C LYS A 169 -12.04 13.14 11.79
N SER A 170 -11.80 12.74 13.03
CA SER A 170 -11.63 11.32 13.43
C SER A 170 -12.92 10.51 13.31
N ARG A 171 -14.08 11.18 13.19
CA ARG A 171 -15.38 10.53 12.95
C ARG A 171 -15.76 10.61 11.48
N ILE A 172 -16.22 9.49 10.95
CA ILE A 172 -16.85 9.42 9.64
C ILE A 172 -18.22 10.09 9.76
N ARG A 173 -18.53 10.99 8.84
CA ARG A 173 -19.80 11.75 8.84
C ARG A 173 -20.65 11.26 7.67
N ILE A 174 -21.89 10.91 7.95
CA ILE A 174 -22.86 10.47 6.95
C ILE A 174 -24.02 11.45 6.98
N THR A 175 -24.29 12.11 5.85
CA THR A 175 -25.39 13.07 5.72
C THR A 175 -26.35 12.63 4.64
N GLY A 176 -27.64 12.91 4.78
CA GLY A 176 -28.59 12.67 3.71
C GLY A 176 -30.01 12.89 4.16
N ARG A 177 -30.96 12.29 3.45
CA ARG A 177 -32.39 12.34 3.77
C ARG A 177 -32.84 11.04 4.41
N TYR A 178 -33.79 11.12 5.33
CA TYR A 178 -34.44 9.96 5.92
C TYR A 178 -35.96 10.03 5.75
N ARG A 179 -36.61 8.87 5.85
CA ARG A 179 -38.06 8.70 5.88
C ARG A 179 -38.40 7.59 6.87
N LEU A 180 -39.20 7.94 7.87
CA LEU A 180 -39.73 7.03 8.88
C LEU A 180 -41.25 6.92 8.68
N ARG A 181 -41.75 5.70 8.57
CA ARG A 181 -43.16 5.42 8.29
C ARG A 181 -43.71 4.35 9.23
N GLN A 182 -44.88 4.62 9.81
CA GLN A 182 -45.66 3.68 10.62
C GLN A 182 -47.12 3.72 10.17
N GLU A 183 -47.77 2.56 10.06
CA GLU A 183 -49.23 2.51 9.92
C GLU A 183 -49.86 2.40 11.30
N VAL A 184 -50.72 3.35 11.62
CA VAL A 184 -51.41 3.46 12.90
C VAL A 184 -52.90 3.25 12.68
N VAL A 185 -53.57 2.77 13.72
CA VAL A 185 -55.01 2.51 13.69
C VAL A 185 -55.69 3.08 14.92
N ALA A 186 -56.94 3.51 14.73
CA ALA A 186 -57.90 3.55 15.81
C ALA A 186 -58.51 2.15 15.96
N ALA A 187 -58.52 1.63 17.17
CA ALA A 187 -59.09 0.34 17.51
C ALA A 187 -60.19 0.52 18.56
N ASP A 188 -61.13 -0.42 18.61
CA ASP A 188 -62.16 -0.42 19.66
C ASP A 188 -61.50 -0.68 21.02
N ASP A 189 -61.79 0.17 22.01
CA ASP A 189 -61.28 -0.01 23.38
C ASP A 189 -61.99 -1.21 24.02
N SER A 190 -61.26 -2.32 24.13
CA SER A 190 -61.75 -3.55 24.78
C SER A 190 -61.51 -3.57 26.29
N GLY A 191 -60.85 -2.54 26.85
CA GLY A 191 -60.38 -2.49 28.24
C GLY A 191 -59.17 -3.40 28.52
N ASP A 192 -58.50 -3.88 27.47
CA ASP A 192 -57.25 -4.66 27.55
C ASP A 192 -56.06 -3.71 27.40
N ASP A 193 -55.14 -3.70 28.38
CA ASP A 193 -53.91 -2.89 28.39
C ASP A 193 -52.83 -3.44 27.40
N SER A 194 -53.26 -4.08 26.32
CA SER A 194 -52.38 -4.68 25.31
C SER A 194 -51.61 -3.59 24.56
N THR A 195 -50.29 -3.59 24.68
CA THR A 195 -49.37 -2.78 23.86
C THR A 195 -49.04 -3.44 22.51
N GLY A 196 -49.77 -4.49 22.14
CA GLY A 196 -49.61 -5.21 20.88
C GLY A 196 -50.18 -4.44 19.68
N PRO A 197 -49.88 -4.87 18.45
CA PRO A 197 -50.57 -4.37 17.27
C PRO A 197 -52.08 -4.63 17.37
N LEU A 198 -52.89 -3.70 16.89
CA LEU A 198 -54.35 -3.73 16.97
C LEU A 198 -55.00 -3.79 15.58
N PRO A 199 -56.17 -4.44 15.45
CA PRO A 199 -56.98 -4.35 14.25
C PRO A 199 -57.71 -2.99 14.21
N PRO A 200 -57.94 -2.41 13.02
CA PRO A 200 -58.71 -1.17 12.93
C PRO A 200 -60.17 -1.38 13.35
N THR A 201 -60.77 -0.38 14.00
CA THR A 201 -62.20 -0.36 14.32
C THR A 201 -63.04 -0.48 13.04
N THR A 202 -64.22 -1.08 13.18
CA THR A 202 -65.23 -1.11 12.11
C THR A 202 -66.09 0.15 12.08
N THR A 203 -66.02 0.98 13.12
CA THR A 203 -66.76 2.24 13.21
C THR A 203 -66.10 3.30 12.33
N MET A 204 -66.84 3.90 11.41
CA MET A 204 -66.31 4.94 10.52
C MET A 204 -66.61 6.34 11.04
N VAL A 205 -65.56 7.12 11.31
CA VAL A 205 -65.65 8.55 11.63
C VAL A 205 -65.25 9.36 10.38
N ARG A 206 -66.00 10.43 10.09
CA ARG A 206 -65.76 11.33 8.93
C ARG A 206 -65.64 12.77 9.41
N GLY A 207 -65.14 13.65 8.55
CA GLY A 207 -65.05 15.09 8.85
C GLY A 207 -63.85 15.50 9.71
N LEU A 208 -62.93 14.58 10.01
CA LEU A 208 -61.68 14.88 10.71
C LEU A 208 -60.63 15.40 9.70
N GLU A 209 -60.38 16.70 9.70
CA GLU A 209 -59.40 17.31 8.79
C GLU A 209 -57.97 16.79 9.09
N GLY A 210 -57.23 16.39 8.06
CA GLY A 210 -55.86 15.88 8.20
C GLY A 210 -55.72 14.45 8.75
N VAL A 211 -56.83 13.80 9.12
CA VAL A 211 -56.85 12.45 9.69
C VAL A 211 -57.50 11.45 8.72
N SER A 212 -56.83 10.32 8.49
CA SER A 212 -57.40 9.17 7.79
C SER A 212 -57.88 8.14 8.81
N TRP A 213 -59.19 7.91 8.86
CA TRP A 213 -59.82 6.98 9.81
C TRP A 213 -60.36 5.72 9.11
N PRO A 214 -60.26 4.51 9.70
CA PRO A 214 -59.65 4.19 11.00
C PRO A 214 -58.14 3.92 10.93
N THR A 215 -57.56 3.94 9.73
CA THR A 215 -56.16 3.61 9.48
C THR A 215 -55.47 4.78 8.79
N GLN A 216 -54.29 5.15 9.29
CA GLN A 216 -53.46 6.18 8.69
C GLN A 216 -52.02 5.71 8.58
N VAL A 217 -51.38 6.04 7.47
CA VAL A 217 -49.92 5.94 7.35
C VAL A 217 -49.33 7.26 7.81
N VAL A 218 -48.70 7.24 8.99
CA VAL A 218 -47.95 8.38 9.51
C VAL A 218 -46.54 8.33 8.95
N GLU A 219 -46.13 9.44 8.36
CA GLU A 219 -44.82 9.59 7.75
C GLU A 219 -44.18 10.89 8.21
N GLY A 220 -42.89 10.82 8.47
CA GLY A 220 -42.06 12.02 8.52
C GLY A 220 -40.73 11.79 7.82
N LYS A 221 -40.22 12.91 7.30
CA LYS A 221 -39.07 12.98 6.42
C LYS A 221 -38.22 14.17 6.83
N GLY A 222 -36.93 14.13 6.50
CA GLY A 222 -36.06 15.27 6.71
C GLY A 222 -34.60 14.94 6.43
N HIS A 223 -33.70 15.76 6.97
CA HIS A 223 -32.27 15.58 6.86
C HIS A 223 -31.70 14.98 8.14
N VAL A 224 -30.65 14.18 7.96
CA VAL A 224 -29.89 13.58 9.04
C VAL A 224 -28.39 13.84 8.83
N ALA A 225 -27.66 14.07 9.92
CA ALA A 225 -26.21 14.05 9.95
C ALA A 225 -25.73 13.13 11.09
N LEU A 226 -25.43 11.88 10.75
CA LEU A 226 -24.92 10.90 11.71
C LEU A 226 -23.39 10.81 11.65
N THR A 227 -22.78 10.46 12.76
CA THR A 227 -21.34 10.18 12.81
C THR A 227 -21.07 8.77 13.29
N VAL A 228 -20.05 8.13 12.73
CA VAL A 228 -19.60 6.79 13.11
C VAL A 228 -18.12 6.80 13.49
N GLN A 229 -17.82 6.08 14.58
CA GLN A 229 -16.48 5.84 15.10
C GLN A 229 -16.22 4.33 15.23
N ASP A 230 -14.96 3.95 15.46
CA ASP A 230 -14.52 2.56 15.68
C ASP A 230 -14.81 1.60 14.50
N LEU A 231 -14.82 2.16 13.29
CA LEU A 231 -15.08 1.43 12.06
C LEU A 231 -13.78 0.94 11.42
N ALA A 232 -13.70 -0.38 11.23
CA ALA A 232 -12.60 -1.02 10.53
C ALA A 232 -13.12 -2.03 9.51
N PHE A 233 -12.38 -2.21 8.42
CA PHE A 233 -12.69 -3.15 7.35
C PHE A 233 -11.55 -4.14 7.15
N ASP A 234 -11.88 -5.41 7.00
CA ASP A 234 -10.96 -6.43 6.51
C ASP A 234 -11.09 -6.50 4.98
N VAL A 235 -10.03 -6.09 4.29
CA VAL A 235 -9.97 -5.99 2.83
C VAL A 235 -9.17 -7.17 2.29
N GLY A 236 -9.82 -8.03 1.53
CA GLY A 236 -9.19 -9.12 0.78
C GLY A 236 -8.48 -8.56 -0.43
N VAL A 237 -7.17 -8.78 -0.53
CA VAL A 237 -6.33 -8.30 -1.62
C VAL A 237 -5.64 -9.47 -2.32
N GLY A 238 -5.66 -9.44 -3.66
CA GLY A 238 -4.96 -10.36 -4.53
C GLY A 238 -3.86 -9.64 -5.29
N LEU A 239 -2.65 -10.20 -5.31
CA LEU A 239 -1.55 -9.74 -6.14
C LEU A 239 -1.34 -10.78 -7.23
N HIS A 240 -1.41 -10.38 -8.49
CA HIS A 240 -1.30 -11.32 -9.60
C HIS A 240 -0.45 -10.76 -10.73
N VAL A 241 0.24 -11.67 -11.42
CA VAL A 241 0.94 -11.35 -12.66
C VAL A 241 0.09 -11.80 -13.83
N SER A 242 -0.08 -10.90 -14.79
CA SER A 242 -0.75 -11.18 -16.06
C SER A 242 0.23 -11.01 -17.23
N GLY A 243 -0.14 -11.50 -18.42
CA GLY A 243 0.73 -11.50 -19.60
C GLY A 243 1.79 -12.60 -19.57
N SER A 244 2.65 -12.61 -20.59
CA SER A 244 3.71 -13.60 -20.76
C SER A 244 4.97 -12.98 -21.35
N GLY A 245 6.11 -13.67 -21.21
CA GLY A 245 7.40 -13.21 -21.75
C GLY A 245 7.77 -11.81 -21.26
N SER A 246 8.21 -10.93 -22.15
CA SER A 246 8.65 -9.58 -21.77
C SER A 246 7.49 -8.59 -21.50
N ARG A 247 6.24 -9.02 -21.67
CA ARG A 247 5.02 -8.19 -21.52
C ARG A 247 4.23 -8.52 -20.25
N ARG A 248 4.87 -9.16 -19.28
CA ARG A 248 4.24 -9.43 -17.98
C ARG A 248 3.96 -8.12 -17.25
N THR A 249 2.87 -8.07 -16.51
CA THR A 249 2.49 -6.94 -15.65
C THR A 249 2.05 -7.44 -14.28
N LEU A 250 2.31 -6.65 -13.24
CA LEU A 250 1.86 -6.92 -11.88
C LEU A 250 0.65 -6.05 -11.56
N ALA A 251 -0.42 -6.68 -11.09
CA ALA A 251 -1.66 -5.99 -10.73
C ALA A 251 -2.14 -6.41 -9.34
N ALA A 252 -2.69 -5.44 -8.63
CA ALA A 252 -3.37 -5.66 -7.36
C ALA A 252 -4.89 -5.65 -7.60
N ARG A 253 -5.59 -6.53 -6.90
CA ARG A 253 -7.04 -6.67 -6.97
C ARG A 253 -7.63 -6.63 -5.58
N VAL A 254 -8.69 -5.86 -5.38
CA VAL A 254 -9.52 -5.92 -4.19
C VAL A 254 -10.58 -6.99 -4.41
N ASP A 255 -10.42 -8.12 -3.73
CA ASP A 255 -11.30 -9.28 -3.84
C ASP A 255 -12.57 -9.11 -2.99
N SER A 256 -12.45 -8.53 -1.81
CA SER A 256 -13.56 -8.32 -0.88
C SER A 256 -13.30 -7.16 0.06
N ILE A 257 -14.35 -6.48 0.50
CA ILE A 257 -14.32 -5.54 1.62
C ILE A 257 -15.39 -6.03 2.60
N ARG A 258 -15.03 -6.20 3.88
CA ARG A 258 -15.98 -6.63 4.91
C ARG A 258 -15.73 -5.85 6.17
N VAL A 259 -16.77 -5.57 6.95
CA VAL A 259 -16.53 -4.97 8.27
C VAL A 259 -15.72 -5.96 9.12
N ALA A 260 -14.66 -5.45 9.72
CA ALA A 260 -13.67 -6.28 10.38
C ALA A 260 -14.29 -7.06 11.55
N ALA A 261 -13.87 -8.32 11.70
CA ALA A 261 -14.32 -9.12 12.83
C ALA A 261 -13.90 -8.44 14.16
N GLY A 262 -14.87 -8.15 15.02
CA GLY A 262 -14.67 -7.44 16.29
C GLY A 262 -14.81 -5.92 16.22
N SER A 263 -14.94 -5.32 15.02
CA SER A 263 -15.32 -3.90 14.91
C SER A 263 -16.75 -3.71 15.41
N ARG A 264 -16.93 -2.75 16.33
CA ARG A 264 -18.22 -2.35 16.91
C ARG A 264 -18.45 -0.88 16.61
N PRO A 265 -18.86 -0.54 15.37
CA PRO A 265 -19.06 0.85 15.00
C PRO A 265 -20.12 1.47 15.89
N THR A 266 -19.81 2.63 16.46
CA THR A 266 -20.77 3.39 17.28
C THR A 266 -21.32 4.51 16.43
N PHE A 267 -22.62 4.43 16.13
CA PHE A 267 -23.36 5.48 15.43
C PHE A 267 -23.90 6.47 16.46
N SER A 268 -23.70 7.76 16.19
CA SER A 268 -24.23 8.84 17.02
C SER A 268 -24.91 9.87 16.15
N LEU A 269 -26.04 10.37 16.65
CA LEU A 269 -26.86 11.40 16.03
C LEU A 269 -27.23 12.39 17.13
N ALA A 270 -26.82 13.65 16.98
CA ALA A 270 -27.26 14.72 17.87
C ALA A 270 -28.67 15.19 17.49
N GLU A 271 -29.38 15.83 18.42
CA GLU A 271 -30.75 16.28 18.16
C GLU A 271 -30.80 17.39 17.11
N GLU A 272 -29.82 18.28 17.14
CA GLU A 272 -29.61 19.37 16.18
C GLU A 272 -29.25 18.90 14.77
N ASP A 273 -28.80 17.65 14.64
CA ASP A 273 -28.39 17.03 13.37
C ASP A 273 -29.55 16.26 12.68
N LEU A 274 -30.76 16.37 13.22
CA LEU A 274 -31.98 15.81 12.66
C LEU A 274 -32.99 16.93 12.38
N THR A 275 -33.41 17.07 11.12
CA THR A 275 -34.50 17.99 10.75
C THR A 275 -35.77 17.21 10.46
N ILE A 276 -36.92 17.86 10.60
CA ILE A 276 -38.22 17.35 10.16
C ILE A 276 -38.72 18.36 9.11
N GLU A 277 -38.98 17.87 7.90
CA GLU A 277 -39.56 18.67 6.82
C GLU A 277 -41.08 18.50 6.88
N ASP A 278 -41.75 19.55 7.37
CA ASP A 278 -43.10 19.43 7.90
C ASP A 278 -44.22 19.23 6.87
N GLU A 279 -45.20 18.43 7.31
CA GLU A 279 -46.62 18.55 7.00
C GLU A 279 -47.46 18.81 8.27
N TRP A 280 -46.86 18.89 9.48
CA TRP A 280 -47.57 18.97 10.77
C TRP A 280 -47.39 20.37 11.39
N THR A 281 -48.49 21.03 11.79
CA THR A 281 -48.47 22.42 12.28
C THR A 281 -48.23 22.58 13.78
N ASP A 282 -48.32 21.51 14.58
CA ASP A 282 -48.22 21.58 16.05
C ASP A 282 -46.83 21.19 16.58
N ARG A 283 -46.32 21.98 17.55
CA ARG A 283 -45.01 21.81 18.18
C ARG A 283 -44.91 20.61 19.14
N GLU A 284 -45.98 20.24 19.85
CA GLU A 284 -45.94 19.09 20.78
C GLU A 284 -45.89 17.77 19.99
N LEU A 285 -46.64 17.70 18.89
CA LEU A 285 -46.63 16.58 17.95
C LEU A 285 -45.26 16.36 17.31
N LEU A 286 -44.61 17.46 16.90
CA LEU A 286 -43.23 17.45 16.40
C LEU A 286 -42.25 16.91 17.44
N GLY A 287 -42.47 17.18 18.73
CA GLY A 287 -41.62 16.72 19.83
C GLY A 287 -41.64 15.19 19.99
N GLY A 288 -42.83 14.59 20.09
CA GLY A 288 -42.99 13.13 20.21
C GLY A 288 -42.45 12.39 18.99
N TRP A 289 -42.72 12.92 17.79
CA TRP A 289 -42.23 12.33 16.55
C TRP A 289 -40.70 12.43 16.42
N LYS A 290 -40.11 13.59 16.77
CA LYS A 290 -38.65 13.77 16.76
C LYS A 290 -37.96 12.79 17.69
N GLN A 291 -38.53 12.56 18.87
CA GLN A 291 -38.00 11.58 19.81
C GLN A 291 -38.05 10.16 19.22
N ALA A 292 -39.18 9.77 18.62
CA ALA A 292 -39.31 8.48 17.93
C ALA A 292 -38.29 8.30 16.80
N ALA A 293 -38.03 9.35 16.02
CA ALA A 293 -37.03 9.33 14.96
C ALA A 293 -35.59 9.21 15.51
N LEU A 294 -35.25 9.97 16.56
CA LEU A 294 -33.95 9.85 17.23
C LEU A 294 -33.73 8.44 17.80
N ASP A 295 -34.72 7.89 18.47
CA ASP A 295 -34.65 6.57 19.08
C ASP A 295 -34.57 5.48 18.01
N ALA A 296 -35.31 5.59 16.91
CA ALA A 296 -35.21 4.67 15.78
C ALA A 296 -33.80 4.65 15.18
N ILE A 297 -33.19 5.83 14.96
CA ILE A 297 -31.88 5.94 14.31
C ILE A 297 -30.74 5.53 15.26
N ARG A 298 -30.86 5.81 16.56
CA ARG A 298 -29.84 5.45 17.58
C ARG A 298 -29.88 3.97 17.97
N HIS A 299 -30.90 3.22 17.56
CA HIS A 299 -31.05 1.83 17.94
C HIS A 299 -29.91 0.93 17.39
N PRO A 300 -29.46 -0.09 18.13
CA PRO A 300 -28.48 -1.06 17.64
C PRO A 300 -28.85 -1.75 16.32
N ASP A 301 -30.13 -2.03 16.06
CA ASP A 301 -30.59 -2.61 14.79
C ASP A 301 -30.33 -1.65 13.62
N ALA A 302 -30.57 -0.35 13.82
CA ALA A 302 -30.24 0.65 12.83
C ALA A 302 -28.72 0.71 12.58
N GLY A 303 -27.92 0.64 13.66
CA GLY A 303 -26.46 0.50 13.56
C GLY A 303 -26.01 -0.74 12.78
N ALA A 304 -26.65 -1.89 12.98
CA ALA A 304 -26.35 -3.11 12.25
C ALA A 304 -26.67 -2.99 10.75
N ALA A 305 -27.78 -2.33 10.41
CA ALA A 305 -28.17 -2.10 9.03
C ALA A 305 -27.32 -1.02 8.35
N PHE A 306 -26.95 0.07 9.03
CA PHE A 306 -25.96 1.04 8.53
C PHE A 306 -24.62 0.37 8.23
N ARG A 307 -24.16 -0.50 9.13
CA ARG A 307 -22.94 -1.29 8.92
C ARG A 307 -23.05 -2.15 7.65
N ALA A 308 -24.15 -2.89 7.47
CA ALA A 308 -24.38 -3.72 6.29
C ALA A 308 -24.44 -2.88 5.00
N ALA A 309 -25.09 -1.72 5.05
CA ALA A 309 -25.22 -0.82 3.92
C ALA A 309 -23.87 -0.17 3.52
N MET A 310 -23.04 0.21 4.48
CA MET A 310 -21.67 0.66 4.23
C MET A 310 -20.81 -0.44 3.60
N GLU A 311 -20.90 -1.67 4.11
CA GLU A 311 -20.20 -2.82 3.53
C GLU A 311 -20.63 -3.07 2.09
N ALA A 312 -21.93 -3.03 1.81
CA ALA A 312 -22.48 -3.20 0.47
C ALA A 312 -22.01 -2.11 -0.49
N ALA A 313 -22.06 -0.84 -0.08
CA ALA A 313 -21.62 0.30 -0.89
C ALA A 313 -20.13 0.21 -1.24
N LEU A 314 -19.27 -0.12 -0.26
CA LEU A 314 -17.83 -0.26 -0.51
C LEU A 314 -17.48 -1.53 -1.31
N SER A 315 -18.29 -2.58 -1.19
CA SER A 315 -18.07 -3.86 -1.86
C SER A 315 -18.68 -3.96 -3.25
N GLU A 316 -19.40 -2.93 -3.70
CA GLU A 316 -19.98 -2.89 -5.04
C GLU A 316 -18.92 -3.22 -6.10
N PRO A 317 -19.21 -4.06 -7.11
CA PRO A 317 -18.21 -4.48 -8.10
C PRO A 317 -17.44 -3.33 -8.77
N GLY A 318 -18.13 -2.26 -9.19
CA GLY A 318 -17.48 -1.09 -9.78
C GLY A 318 -16.56 -0.37 -8.79
N GLN A 319 -16.98 -0.24 -7.53
CA GLN A 319 -16.15 0.39 -6.50
C GLN A 319 -14.89 -0.43 -6.18
N ARG A 320 -15.00 -1.77 -6.16
CA ARG A 320 -13.82 -2.65 -6.02
C ARG A 320 -12.88 -2.58 -7.21
N GLU A 321 -13.38 -2.37 -8.42
CA GLU A 321 -12.57 -2.16 -9.62
C GLU A 321 -11.79 -0.85 -9.55
N GLU A 322 -12.42 0.24 -9.11
CA GLU A 322 -11.76 1.54 -8.88
C GLU A 322 -10.66 1.42 -7.81
N PHE A 323 -10.94 0.74 -6.68
CA PHE A 323 -9.92 0.46 -5.68
C PHE A 323 -8.76 -0.38 -6.25
N SER A 324 -9.07 -1.42 -7.03
CA SER A 324 -8.05 -2.28 -7.65
C SER A 324 -7.16 -1.50 -8.62
N THR A 325 -7.76 -0.61 -9.41
CA THR A 325 -7.07 0.28 -10.34
C THR A 325 -6.14 1.23 -9.61
N ALA A 326 -6.64 1.91 -8.57
CA ALA A 326 -5.84 2.85 -7.79
C ALA A 326 -4.67 2.15 -7.08
N VAL A 327 -4.90 1.00 -6.44
CA VAL A 327 -3.82 0.23 -5.79
C VAL A 327 -2.81 -0.28 -6.82
N THR A 328 -3.26 -0.72 -7.99
CA THR A 328 -2.36 -1.15 -9.09
C THR A 328 -1.51 0.01 -9.61
N GLN A 329 -2.10 1.18 -9.82
CA GLN A 329 -1.37 2.38 -10.26
C GLN A 329 -0.34 2.83 -9.22
N GLN A 330 -0.69 2.80 -7.93
CA GLN A 330 0.26 3.13 -6.86
C GLN A 330 1.38 2.10 -6.77
N LEU A 331 1.07 0.82 -6.89
CA LEU A 331 2.08 -0.24 -6.95
C LEU A 331 3.04 -0.03 -8.13
N ALA A 332 2.52 0.28 -9.31
CA ALA A 332 3.32 0.58 -10.48
C ALA A 332 4.20 1.83 -10.24
N ALA A 333 3.63 2.92 -9.74
CA ALA A 333 4.35 4.16 -9.46
C ALA A 333 5.47 3.98 -8.42
N VAL A 334 5.23 3.19 -7.36
CA VAL A 334 6.24 2.84 -6.37
C VAL A 334 7.38 2.07 -7.00
N LEU A 335 7.06 1.02 -7.75
CA LEU A 335 8.08 0.18 -8.40
C LEU A 335 8.85 0.95 -9.49
N ASP A 336 8.17 1.80 -10.27
CA ASP A 336 8.80 2.64 -11.29
C ASP A 336 9.66 3.74 -10.68
N GLY A 337 9.22 4.31 -9.56
CA GLY A 337 10.03 5.25 -8.78
C GLY A 337 11.29 4.62 -8.20
N MET A 338 11.22 3.38 -7.71
CA MET A 338 12.39 2.69 -7.14
C MET A 338 13.32 2.08 -8.19
N LEU A 339 12.77 1.40 -9.19
CA LEU A 339 13.54 0.57 -10.12
C LEU A 339 13.63 1.17 -11.53
N GLY A 340 12.99 2.31 -11.76
CA GLY A 340 12.79 2.88 -13.09
C GLY A 340 11.57 2.29 -13.79
N ALA A 341 10.94 3.10 -14.64
CA ALA A 341 9.87 2.65 -15.51
C ALA A 341 10.40 1.64 -16.54
N VAL A 342 9.65 0.56 -16.76
CA VAL A 342 10.00 -0.46 -17.76
C VAL A 342 9.17 -0.25 -19.01
N PRO A 343 9.79 0.02 -20.18
CA PRO A 343 9.05 0.12 -21.44
C PRO A 343 8.33 -1.18 -21.78
N ASP A 344 7.22 -1.06 -22.50
CA ASP A 344 6.42 -2.21 -22.91
C ASP A 344 7.26 -3.23 -23.69
N GLY A 345 7.27 -4.48 -23.21
CA GLY A 345 8.03 -5.56 -23.83
C GLY A 345 9.53 -5.54 -23.57
N ALA A 346 10.02 -4.71 -22.65
CA ALA A 346 11.44 -4.60 -22.31
C ALA A 346 11.88 -5.44 -21.10
N LEU A 347 10.97 -6.15 -20.43
CA LEU A 347 11.36 -7.05 -19.34
C LEU A 347 12.21 -8.21 -19.88
N PRO A 348 13.33 -8.55 -19.20
CA PRO A 348 14.10 -9.73 -19.54
C PRO A 348 13.25 -11.02 -19.54
N THR A 349 13.58 -11.94 -20.45
CA THR A 349 12.93 -13.25 -20.58
C THR A 349 13.93 -14.37 -20.35
N GLY A 350 13.43 -15.55 -19.95
CA GLY A 350 14.22 -16.74 -19.63
C GLY A 350 13.87 -17.29 -18.25
N GLU A 351 13.82 -18.61 -18.12
CA GLU A 351 13.56 -19.29 -16.85
C GLU A 351 14.74 -19.07 -15.89
N THR A 352 14.47 -18.47 -14.73
CA THR A 352 15.49 -18.28 -13.69
C THR A 352 15.35 -19.41 -12.68
N GLY A 353 15.93 -20.57 -13.00
CA GLY A 353 15.99 -21.72 -12.10
C GLY A 353 14.63 -22.30 -11.67
N ALA A 354 14.67 -23.36 -10.86
CA ALA A 354 13.47 -23.98 -10.30
C ALA A 354 12.96 -23.18 -9.09
N GLY A 355 11.68 -22.80 -9.07
CA GLY A 355 10.96 -22.54 -7.80
C GLY A 355 10.38 -21.15 -7.47
N PRO A 356 10.59 -20.03 -8.20
CA PRO A 356 9.92 -18.77 -7.84
C PRO A 356 8.45 -18.75 -8.29
N GLY A 357 7.59 -18.07 -7.51
CA GLY A 357 6.23 -17.75 -7.96
C GLY A 357 6.27 -16.68 -9.07
N PRO A 358 5.15 -16.47 -9.77
CA PRO A 358 5.10 -15.52 -10.88
C PRO A 358 5.39 -14.08 -10.45
N VAL A 359 5.01 -13.69 -9.21
CA VAL A 359 5.28 -12.36 -8.66
C VAL A 359 6.77 -12.17 -8.37
N GLU A 360 7.43 -13.15 -7.73
CA GLU A 360 8.88 -13.10 -7.48
C GLU A 360 9.65 -12.99 -8.78
N GLN A 361 9.26 -13.77 -9.80
CA GLN A 361 9.86 -13.69 -11.12
C GLN A 361 9.70 -12.29 -11.73
N TYR A 362 8.50 -11.72 -11.67
CA TYR A 362 8.26 -10.37 -12.22
C TYR A 362 9.11 -9.31 -11.51
N LEU A 363 9.15 -9.34 -10.18
CA LEU A 363 9.95 -8.40 -9.39
C LEU A 363 11.45 -8.58 -9.64
N PHE A 364 11.92 -9.82 -9.75
CA PHE A 364 13.31 -10.09 -10.12
C PHE A 364 13.65 -9.56 -11.52
N ASP A 365 12.75 -9.72 -12.49
CA ASP A 365 12.96 -9.25 -13.85
C ASP A 365 12.98 -7.72 -13.94
N ARG A 366 12.19 -7.04 -13.10
CA ARG A 366 12.27 -5.59 -12.88
C ARG A 366 13.65 -5.18 -12.35
N VAL A 367 14.20 -5.92 -11.37
CA VAL A 367 15.56 -5.67 -10.86
C VAL A 367 16.61 -5.92 -11.95
N ARG A 368 16.51 -7.03 -12.70
CA ARG A 368 17.40 -7.33 -13.83
C ARG A 368 17.38 -6.21 -14.88
N TYR A 369 16.21 -5.63 -15.15
CA TYR A 369 16.09 -4.47 -16.03
C TYR A 369 16.77 -3.23 -15.42
N ALA A 370 16.46 -2.90 -14.16
CA ALA A 370 17.00 -1.74 -13.46
C ALA A 370 18.53 -1.71 -13.44
N VAL A 371 19.17 -2.83 -13.08
CA VAL A 371 20.64 -2.94 -13.04
C VAL A 371 21.29 -2.93 -14.44
N ASN A 372 20.52 -2.93 -15.52
CA ASN A 372 21.03 -2.78 -16.89
C ASN A 372 20.57 -1.47 -17.54
N SER A 373 19.86 -0.60 -16.83
CA SER A 373 19.41 0.68 -17.34
C SER A 373 20.35 1.81 -16.90
N PRO A 374 20.99 2.54 -17.84
CA PRO A 374 21.84 3.69 -17.50
C PRO A 374 21.10 4.87 -16.87
N SER A 375 19.76 4.83 -16.76
CA SER A 375 18.98 5.84 -16.05
C SER A 375 18.58 5.42 -14.63
N SER A 376 18.91 4.20 -14.21
CA SER A 376 18.58 3.67 -12.89
C SER A 376 19.67 4.00 -11.87
N ASP A 377 19.28 4.35 -10.65
CA ASP A 377 20.21 4.47 -9.52
C ASP A 377 20.83 3.12 -9.13
N PHE A 378 20.19 2.01 -9.51
CA PHE A 378 20.71 0.65 -9.35
C PHE A 378 21.68 0.23 -10.45
N TYR A 379 22.00 1.13 -11.39
CA TYR A 379 22.99 0.85 -12.43
C TYR A 379 24.36 0.51 -11.79
N PRO A 380 24.98 -0.65 -12.05
CA PRO A 380 26.17 -1.13 -11.35
C PRO A 380 27.33 -0.12 -11.28
N PRO A 381 27.64 0.67 -12.32
CA PRO A 381 28.63 1.75 -12.21
C PRO A 381 28.31 2.76 -11.11
N ALA A 382 27.04 3.14 -10.96
CA ALA A 382 26.60 4.07 -9.90
C ALA A 382 26.74 3.42 -8.52
N VAL A 383 26.31 2.16 -8.37
CA VAL A 383 26.44 1.43 -7.10
C VAL A 383 27.90 1.29 -6.68
N VAL A 384 28.81 0.94 -7.60
CA VAL A 384 30.25 0.85 -7.34
C VAL A 384 30.83 2.18 -6.85
N HIS A 385 30.40 3.30 -7.43
CA HIS A 385 30.82 4.64 -6.98
C HIS A 385 30.30 5.01 -5.59
N CYS A 386 29.17 4.46 -5.16
CA CYS A 386 28.60 4.70 -3.83
C CYS A 386 29.29 3.90 -2.72
N VAL A 387 30.05 2.86 -3.04
CA VAL A 387 30.80 2.08 -2.04
C VAL A 387 32.07 2.84 -1.66
N GLN A 388 32.05 3.45 -0.47
CA GLN A 388 33.15 4.26 0.05
C GLN A 388 34.15 3.48 0.90
N ASP A 389 33.69 2.40 1.53
CA ASP A 389 34.54 1.54 2.35
C ASP A 389 34.26 0.05 2.05
N PRO A 390 35.14 -0.61 1.27
CA PRO A 390 36.28 0.00 0.61
C PRO A 390 35.91 0.82 -0.61
N GLY A 391 36.67 1.88 -0.86
CA GLY A 391 36.61 2.57 -2.15
C GLY A 391 36.89 1.57 -3.28
N LEU A 392 35.92 1.39 -4.17
CA LEU A 392 36.04 0.52 -5.36
C LEU A 392 36.43 1.29 -6.63
N ALA A 393 36.44 2.62 -6.57
CA ALA A 393 36.71 3.49 -7.72
C ALA A 393 37.65 4.65 -7.34
N PRO A 394 38.98 4.45 -7.32
CA PRO A 394 39.69 3.20 -7.62
C PRO A 394 39.81 2.28 -6.39
N LEU A 395 39.97 0.98 -6.65
CA LEU A 395 40.31 0.01 -5.61
C LEU A 395 41.80 0.08 -5.29
N ARG A 396 42.13 0.25 -4.01
CA ARG A 396 43.51 0.28 -3.52
C ARG A 396 43.86 -1.02 -2.81
N ILE A 397 45.04 -1.54 -3.13
CA ILE A 397 45.57 -2.80 -2.62
C ILE A 397 47.00 -2.52 -2.14
N ALA A 398 47.27 -2.68 -0.84
CA ALA A 398 48.57 -2.30 -0.26
C ALA A 398 49.73 -3.19 -0.77
N SER A 399 49.64 -4.49 -0.50
CA SER A 399 50.52 -5.60 -0.94
C SER A 399 50.18 -6.29 -2.26
N LEU A 400 51.04 -7.08 -2.90
CA LEU A 400 50.75 -8.47 -3.32
C LEU A 400 52.08 -9.21 -3.17
N ASP A 401 52.07 -10.39 -2.55
CA ASP A 401 53.29 -11.19 -2.40
C ASP A 401 53.30 -12.30 -3.43
N LEU A 402 54.24 -12.24 -4.36
CA LEU A 402 54.40 -13.25 -5.40
C LEU A 402 55.39 -14.34 -4.95
N GLY A 403 56.11 -14.15 -3.85
CA GLY A 403 57.10 -15.09 -3.33
C GLY A 403 58.34 -15.21 -4.22
N GLU A 404 59.02 -16.33 -4.09
CA GLU A 404 60.19 -16.70 -4.91
C GLU A 404 59.78 -16.89 -6.38
N GLN A 405 60.61 -16.39 -7.29
CA GLN A 405 60.37 -16.47 -8.73
C GLN A 405 61.67 -16.74 -9.47
N SER A 406 61.59 -17.38 -10.64
CA SER A 406 62.75 -17.60 -11.51
C SER A 406 62.43 -17.36 -12.98
N ILE A 407 63.41 -16.80 -13.71
CA ILE A 407 63.35 -16.58 -15.15
C ILE A 407 64.76 -16.69 -15.75
N ASP A 408 64.94 -17.43 -16.84
CA ASP A 408 66.20 -17.51 -17.59
C ASP A 408 67.47 -17.61 -16.70
N ASP A 409 67.49 -18.59 -15.77
CA ASP A 409 68.56 -18.84 -14.79
C ASP A 409 68.81 -17.73 -13.74
N ILE A 410 67.94 -16.72 -13.68
CA ILE A 410 67.90 -15.71 -12.62
C ILE A 410 66.89 -16.15 -11.55
N GLU A 411 67.38 -16.32 -10.32
CA GLU A 411 66.57 -16.60 -9.14
C GLU A 411 66.32 -15.32 -8.35
N LEU A 412 65.07 -15.12 -7.93
CA LEU A 412 64.63 -14.01 -7.10
C LEU A 412 64.03 -14.58 -5.82
N SER A 413 64.63 -14.24 -4.68
CA SER A 413 64.22 -14.71 -3.36
C SER A 413 62.87 -14.14 -2.92
N SER A 414 62.48 -12.98 -3.44
CA SER A 414 61.15 -12.41 -3.21
C SER A 414 60.76 -11.43 -4.30
N VAL A 415 59.53 -11.55 -4.81
CA VAL A 415 58.90 -10.56 -5.68
C VAL A 415 57.62 -10.05 -5.03
N ARG A 416 57.52 -8.73 -4.81
CA ARG A 416 56.38 -8.07 -4.19
C ARG A 416 55.88 -6.91 -5.04
N LEU A 417 54.58 -6.71 -4.99
CA LEU A 417 53.92 -5.53 -5.55
C LEU A 417 53.40 -4.64 -4.42
N HIS A 418 53.49 -3.34 -4.60
CA HIS A 418 53.15 -2.32 -3.62
C HIS A 418 52.29 -1.22 -4.23
N ASP A 419 51.46 -0.60 -3.39
CA ASP A 419 50.64 0.57 -3.72
C ASP A 419 49.79 0.37 -4.98
N ILE A 420 49.22 -0.82 -5.09
CA ILE A 420 48.46 -1.21 -6.26
C ILE A 420 47.14 -0.45 -6.30
N THR A 421 46.88 0.15 -7.46
CA THR A 421 45.63 0.84 -7.77
C THR A 421 44.97 0.14 -8.95
N VAL A 422 43.71 -0.28 -8.78
CA VAL A 422 42.90 -0.87 -9.85
C VAL A 422 41.88 0.15 -10.31
N GLU A 423 42.05 0.59 -11.56
CA GLU A 423 41.17 1.53 -12.25
C GLU A 423 40.24 0.78 -13.23
N GLY A 424 39.07 1.38 -13.49
CA GLY A 424 38.11 0.84 -14.45
C GLY A 424 37.03 -0.08 -13.87
N ILE A 425 37.04 -0.35 -12.56
CA ILE A 425 35.98 -1.17 -11.89
C ILE A 425 34.56 -0.64 -12.15
N PRO A 426 34.29 0.68 -12.19
CA PRO A 426 32.96 1.18 -12.57
C PRO A 426 32.50 0.78 -13.97
N ASN A 427 33.38 0.30 -14.86
CA ASN A 427 32.96 -0.33 -16.11
C ASN A 427 32.50 -1.76 -15.83
N VAL A 428 31.32 -1.90 -15.24
CA VAL A 428 30.70 -3.17 -14.87
C VAL A 428 29.25 -3.23 -15.31
N LEU A 429 28.83 -4.39 -15.80
CA LEU A 429 27.43 -4.69 -16.11
C LEU A 429 27.06 -6.09 -15.63
N ILE A 430 25.77 -6.34 -15.43
CA ILE A 430 25.23 -7.63 -15.00
C ILE A 430 24.27 -8.10 -16.08
N PRO A 431 24.71 -8.85 -17.10
CA PRO A 431 23.82 -9.26 -18.18
C PRO A 431 22.61 -10.02 -17.63
N PRO A 432 21.39 -9.82 -18.15
CA PRO A 432 20.20 -10.46 -17.60
C PRO A 432 20.27 -11.99 -17.54
N GLN A 433 21.02 -12.63 -18.45
CA GLN A 433 21.24 -14.08 -18.48
C GLN A 433 22.22 -14.60 -17.42
N ASP A 434 23.05 -13.72 -16.87
CA ASP A 434 24.03 -14.04 -15.82
C ASP A 434 23.45 -13.77 -14.42
N ALA A 435 22.23 -13.26 -14.31
CA ALA A 435 21.51 -13.06 -13.06
C ALA A 435 20.41 -14.12 -12.90
N ARG A 436 20.44 -14.86 -11.81
CA ARG A 436 19.52 -15.95 -11.51
C ARG A 436 18.96 -15.83 -10.10
N LEU A 437 17.65 -15.94 -9.98
CA LEU A 437 16.98 -16.06 -8.70
C LEU A 437 17.14 -17.49 -8.17
N THR A 438 17.56 -17.63 -6.91
CA THR A 438 17.73 -18.94 -6.24
C THR A 438 16.74 -19.05 -5.07
N ALA A 439 16.74 -20.18 -4.36
CA ALA A 439 15.87 -20.38 -3.21
C ALA A 439 16.21 -19.45 -2.03
N ASP A 440 17.49 -19.06 -1.94
CA ASP A 440 18.09 -18.35 -0.80
C ASP A 440 18.51 -16.92 -1.15
N GLY A 441 18.56 -16.56 -2.44
CA GLY A 441 19.03 -15.25 -2.86
C GLY A 441 19.05 -15.04 -4.36
N ILE A 442 20.07 -14.32 -4.82
CA ILE A 442 20.33 -14.04 -6.23
C ILE A 442 21.80 -14.37 -6.52
N ASP A 443 22.03 -15.17 -7.55
CA ASP A 443 23.37 -15.34 -8.13
C ASP A 443 23.52 -14.39 -9.31
N VAL A 444 24.64 -13.66 -9.36
CA VAL A 444 24.95 -12.70 -10.43
C VAL A 444 26.36 -12.91 -10.99
N GLY A 445 26.49 -12.81 -12.30
CA GLY A 445 27.77 -12.66 -13.00
C GLY A 445 27.99 -11.21 -13.41
N LEU A 446 28.98 -10.57 -12.80
CA LEU A 446 29.41 -9.22 -13.16
C LEU A 446 30.48 -9.31 -14.26
N ARG A 447 30.33 -8.53 -15.33
CA ARG A 447 31.31 -8.45 -16.42
C ARG A 447 31.95 -7.08 -16.45
N PHE A 448 33.27 -7.05 -16.33
CA PHE A 448 34.04 -5.81 -16.24
C PHE A 448 34.71 -5.46 -17.56
N GLY A 449 34.82 -4.16 -17.89
CA GLY A 449 35.47 -3.69 -19.12
C GLY A 449 34.70 -4.08 -20.38
N ARG A 450 33.37 -3.89 -20.37
CA ARG A 450 32.48 -4.20 -21.52
C ARG A 450 31.66 -3.02 -22.01
N ILE A 451 31.48 -1.98 -21.20
CA ILE A 451 30.74 -0.78 -21.55
C ILE A 451 31.66 0.11 -22.39
N ALA A 452 31.19 0.55 -23.56
CA ALA A 452 31.92 1.45 -24.45
C ALA A 452 31.19 2.80 -24.57
N GLY A 453 31.90 3.85 -24.97
CA GLY A 453 31.32 5.15 -25.31
C GLY A 453 31.16 6.13 -24.14
N ARG A 454 31.77 5.84 -22.99
CA ARG A 454 31.77 6.67 -21.76
C ARG A 454 30.41 7.29 -21.39
N PRO A 455 29.35 6.49 -21.18
CA PRO A 455 28.08 7.03 -20.68
C PRO A 455 28.26 7.70 -19.31
N ASP A 456 27.40 8.68 -19.03
CA ASP A 456 27.33 9.32 -17.72
C ASP A 456 26.84 8.32 -16.65
N ILE A 457 27.36 8.44 -15.43
CA ILE A 457 26.98 7.61 -14.29
C ILE A 457 25.90 8.35 -13.47
N PRO A 458 24.69 7.80 -13.34
CA PRO A 458 23.59 8.41 -12.59
C PRO A 458 23.96 8.78 -11.16
N GLY A 459 23.38 9.87 -10.66
CA GLY A 459 23.54 10.30 -9.26
C GLY A 459 24.94 10.79 -8.87
N THR A 460 25.92 10.75 -9.78
CA THR A 460 27.30 11.15 -9.48
C THR A 460 27.63 12.56 -9.99
N ARG A 461 28.53 13.24 -9.28
CA ARG A 461 29.06 14.56 -9.64
C ARG A 461 30.54 14.63 -9.28
N GLY A 462 31.36 15.04 -10.24
CA GLY A 462 32.75 15.41 -10.02
C GLY A 462 32.87 16.76 -9.30
N THR A 463 34.10 17.13 -8.98
CA THR A 463 34.43 18.41 -8.31
C THR A 463 34.04 19.65 -9.12
N ASP A 464 33.89 19.49 -10.43
CA ASP A 464 33.47 20.53 -11.38
C ASP A 464 31.94 20.54 -11.63
N GLY A 465 31.18 19.68 -10.94
CA GLY A 465 29.74 19.53 -11.11
C GLY A 465 29.31 18.72 -12.35
N SER A 466 30.24 18.21 -13.15
CA SER A 466 29.94 17.30 -14.26
C SER A 466 29.64 15.88 -13.74
N PRO A 467 28.81 15.08 -14.44
CA PRO A 467 28.63 13.67 -14.07
C PRO A 467 29.95 12.89 -14.21
N HIS A 468 30.21 11.94 -13.30
CA HIS A 468 31.25 10.95 -13.58
C HIS A 468 30.84 10.12 -14.79
N ARG A 469 31.83 9.60 -15.52
CA ARG A 469 31.61 8.79 -16.72
C ARG A 469 32.19 7.41 -16.53
N VAL A 470 31.54 6.42 -17.12
CA VAL A 470 32.05 5.05 -17.12
C VAL A 470 33.44 5.05 -17.80
N PRO A 471 34.48 4.52 -17.14
CA PRO A 471 35.81 4.40 -17.72
C PRO A 471 35.79 3.56 -18.99
N GLU A 472 36.65 3.86 -19.97
CA GLU A 472 36.79 2.98 -21.15
C GLU A 472 37.49 1.67 -20.76
N PRO A 473 37.16 0.54 -21.41
CA PRO A 473 37.94 -0.67 -21.28
C PRO A 473 39.36 -0.44 -21.84
N PRO A 474 40.37 -1.18 -21.36
CA PRO A 474 40.31 -2.26 -20.37
C PRO A 474 40.44 -1.78 -18.92
N LEU A 475 40.35 -2.71 -17.96
CA LEU A 475 40.74 -2.41 -16.57
C LEU A 475 42.26 -2.30 -16.49
N VAL A 476 42.75 -1.38 -15.67
CA VAL A 476 44.17 -1.10 -15.53
C VAL A 476 44.57 -1.24 -14.07
N LEU A 477 45.61 -2.03 -13.82
CA LEU A 477 46.26 -2.17 -12.53
C LEU A 477 47.60 -1.45 -12.61
N THR A 478 47.82 -0.46 -11.76
CA THR A 478 49.12 0.21 -11.62
C THR A 478 49.69 -0.04 -10.24
N GLY A 479 51.01 0.04 -10.09
CA GLY A 479 51.66 -0.11 -8.79
C GLY A 479 53.17 -0.06 -8.93
N ARG A 480 53.86 -0.42 -7.85
CA ARG A 480 55.31 -0.56 -7.80
C ARG A 480 55.67 -2.02 -7.58
N PHE A 481 56.78 -2.48 -8.13
CA PHE A 481 57.32 -3.80 -7.82
C PHE A 481 58.69 -3.70 -7.15
N GLU A 482 58.98 -4.70 -6.33
CA GLU A 482 60.25 -4.93 -5.68
C GLU A 482 60.63 -6.41 -5.88
N ALA A 483 61.81 -6.66 -6.43
CA ALA A 483 62.34 -7.99 -6.65
C ALA A 483 63.74 -8.09 -6.02
N VAL A 484 63.92 -9.04 -5.12
CA VAL A 484 65.13 -9.22 -4.30
C VAL A 484 65.88 -10.44 -4.80
N PHE A 485 67.19 -10.31 -5.01
CA PHE A 485 68.06 -11.45 -5.32
C PHE A 485 68.30 -12.31 -4.06
N PRO A 486 68.65 -13.60 -4.19
CA PRO A 486 69.14 -14.37 -3.05
C PRO A 486 70.41 -13.72 -2.46
N PRO A 487 70.64 -13.82 -1.14
CA PRO A 487 71.86 -13.30 -0.55
C PRO A 487 73.08 -14.02 -1.11
N ASP A 488 74.07 -13.26 -1.61
CA ASP A 488 75.36 -13.80 -2.02
C ASP A 488 76.25 -13.98 -0.78
N ASP A 489 76.72 -15.21 -0.54
CA ASP A 489 77.58 -15.58 0.60
C ASP A 489 78.93 -14.83 0.64
N GLU A 490 79.27 -14.05 -0.39
CA GLU A 490 80.55 -13.34 -0.53
C GLU A 490 80.47 -11.80 -0.37
N ASN A 491 79.28 -11.18 -0.32
CA ASN A 491 79.10 -9.73 -0.17
C ASN A 491 77.91 -9.40 0.75
N GLU A 492 78.17 -9.12 2.03
CA GLU A 492 77.14 -8.86 3.06
C GLU A 492 76.44 -7.49 2.99
N ASP A 493 76.78 -6.60 2.03
CA ASP A 493 76.44 -5.16 2.13
C ASP A 493 75.60 -4.55 0.99
N GLU A 494 75.16 -5.29 -0.03
CA GLU A 494 74.19 -4.77 -1.02
C GLU A 494 73.04 -5.76 -1.21
N ASP A 495 71.88 -5.48 -0.58
CA ASP A 495 70.61 -6.06 -1.00
C ASP A 495 70.39 -5.62 -2.46
N ASP A 496 70.80 -6.44 -3.42
CA ASP A 496 70.50 -6.21 -4.83
C ASP A 496 68.98 -6.32 -5.00
N VAL A 497 68.34 -5.15 -5.06
CA VAL A 497 66.89 -5.03 -5.20
C VAL A 497 66.57 -4.30 -6.49
N ILE A 498 65.86 -4.98 -7.38
CA ILE A 498 65.27 -4.38 -8.57
C ILE A 498 63.94 -3.74 -8.19
N ARG A 499 63.80 -2.45 -8.49
CA ARG A 499 62.55 -1.69 -8.29
C ARG A 499 62.06 -1.11 -9.61
N GLY A 500 60.76 -0.91 -9.70
CA GLY A 500 60.16 -0.24 -10.83
C GLY A 500 58.65 -0.11 -10.70
N ASP A 501 58.04 0.46 -11.74
CA ASP A 501 56.60 0.58 -11.85
C ASP A 501 56.04 -0.56 -12.69
N ILE A 502 54.84 -1.01 -12.32
CA ILE A 502 54.09 -2.03 -13.04
C ILE A 502 52.79 -1.43 -13.54
N THR A 503 52.47 -1.69 -14.81
CA THR A 503 51.15 -1.42 -15.39
C THR A 503 50.63 -2.70 -16.02
N ALA A 504 49.56 -3.26 -15.48
CA ALA A 504 48.92 -4.44 -16.03
C ALA A 504 47.54 -4.09 -16.61
N THR A 505 47.31 -4.52 -17.85
CA THR A 505 46.02 -4.45 -18.51
C THR A 505 45.26 -5.75 -18.28
N VAL A 506 44.04 -5.64 -17.78
CA VAL A 506 43.16 -6.79 -17.50
C VAL A 506 42.04 -6.82 -18.53
N MET A 507 42.14 -7.76 -19.46
CA MET A 507 41.14 -7.98 -20.49
C MET A 507 40.06 -8.90 -19.95
N ARG A 508 38.82 -8.44 -20.02
CA ARG A 508 37.67 -9.30 -19.81
C ARG A 508 37.44 -10.00 -18.45
N PRO A 509 37.80 -9.40 -17.30
CA PRO A 509 37.50 -10.03 -16.01
C PRO A 509 35.99 -10.19 -15.79
N SER A 510 35.61 -11.27 -15.12
CA SER A 510 34.24 -11.53 -14.65
C SER A 510 34.24 -11.94 -13.18
N LEU A 511 33.17 -11.65 -12.46
CA LEU A 511 33.00 -12.00 -11.05
C LEU A 511 31.66 -12.70 -10.86
N LEU A 512 31.69 -13.90 -10.31
CA LEU A 512 30.48 -14.59 -9.87
C LEU A 512 30.24 -14.27 -8.41
N MET A 513 29.03 -13.85 -8.07
CA MET A 513 28.67 -13.41 -6.73
C MET A 513 27.28 -13.96 -6.35
N GLY A 514 27.19 -14.58 -5.18
CA GLY A 514 25.92 -14.91 -4.55
C GLY A 514 25.52 -13.79 -3.60
N LEU A 515 24.23 -13.42 -3.60
CA LEU A 515 23.64 -12.38 -2.77
C LEU A 515 22.50 -12.95 -1.95
N VAL A 516 22.54 -12.81 -0.64
CA VAL A 516 21.44 -13.17 0.27
C VAL A 516 20.89 -11.90 0.90
N PHE A 517 19.56 -11.80 0.96
CA PHE A 517 18.86 -10.63 1.47
C PHE A 517 18.09 -11.00 2.74
N ASP A 518 18.24 -10.20 3.79
CA ASP A 518 17.54 -10.36 5.07
C ASP A 518 17.00 -9.02 5.57
N GLY A 519 16.16 -9.08 6.61
CA GLY A 519 15.51 -7.94 7.23
C GLY A 519 14.00 -7.93 6.98
N PRO A 520 13.20 -7.38 7.91
CA PRO A 520 11.74 -7.35 7.80
C PRO A 520 11.21 -6.36 6.76
N ASP A 521 12.00 -5.33 6.42
CA ASP A 521 11.62 -4.25 5.51
C ASP A 521 12.85 -3.48 5.00
N ALA A 522 12.65 -2.55 4.07
CA ALA A 522 13.74 -1.79 3.46
C ALA A 522 14.58 -0.97 4.45
N ASP A 523 13.98 -0.50 5.55
CA ASP A 523 14.71 0.26 6.57
C ASP A 523 15.63 -0.64 7.39
N ALA A 524 15.48 -1.96 7.33
CA ALA A 524 16.27 -2.96 8.05
C ALA A 524 16.95 -3.97 7.11
N LEU A 525 16.96 -3.70 5.80
CA LEU A 525 17.56 -4.56 4.79
C LEU A 525 19.04 -4.81 5.08
N GLN A 526 19.46 -6.07 4.93
CA GLN A 526 20.85 -6.49 4.99
C GLN A 526 21.15 -7.39 3.79
N ILE A 527 22.28 -7.13 3.13
CA ILE A 527 22.79 -7.94 2.02
C ILE A 527 24.04 -8.66 2.52
N SER A 528 24.11 -9.97 2.28
CA SER A 528 25.27 -10.82 2.57
C SER A 528 25.82 -11.43 1.29
N VAL A 529 27.14 -11.65 1.22
CA VAL A 529 27.84 -12.20 0.05
C VAL A 529 28.47 -13.56 0.41
N PRO A 530 27.71 -14.68 0.40
CA PRO A 530 28.25 -15.99 0.75
C PRO A 530 29.34 -16.48 -0.21
N SER A 531 29.21 -16.14 -1.50
CA SER A 531 30.16 -16.52 -2.55
C SER A 531 30.55 -15.30 -3.37
N LEU A 532 31.84 -15.24 -3.71
CA LEU A 532 32.46 -14.26 -4.59
C LEU A 532 33.66 -14.96 -5.18
N ASP A 533 33.65 -15.14 -6.50
CA ASP A 533 34.68 -15.82 -7.25
C ASP A 533 35.08 -15.00 -8.47
N LEU A 534 36.35 -14.60 -8.54
CA LEU A 534 36.87 -13.79 -9.63
C LEU A 534 37.38 -14.70 -10.75
N GLU A 535 36.65 -14.71 -11.84
CA GLU A 535 37.00 -15.40 -13.07
C GLU A 535 37.91 -14.50 -13.93
N LEU A 536 39.20 -14.79 -13.86
CA LEU A 536 40.23 -14.16 -14.66
C LEU A 536 41.30 -15.19 -15.01
N SER A 537 41.61 -15.34 -16.30
CA SER A 537 42.67 -16.24 -16.75
C SER A 537 44.02 -15.51 -16.84
N PRO A 538 45.16 -16.20 -16.65
CA PRO A 538 46.48 -15.56 -16.82
C PRO A 538 46.69 -14.94 -18.21
N GLY A 539 46.12 -15.54 -19.26
CA GLY A 539 46.23 -15.03 -20.64
C GLY A 539 45.46 -13.73 -20.90
N GLU A 540 44.58 -13.34 -19.98
CA GLU A 540 43.82 -12.09 -20.01
C GLU A 540 44.53 -10.94 -19.29
N LEU A 541 45.69 -11.22 -18.69
CA LEU A 541 46.57 -10.24 -18.07
C LEU A 541 47.75 -9.95 -19.00
N THR A 542 47.96 -8.68 -19.35
CA THR A 542 49.17 -8.22 -20.03
C THR A 542 49.89 -7.26 -19.11
N VAL A 543 51.16 -7.55 -18.80
CA VAL A 543 51.93 -6.74 -17.86
C VAL A 543 53.00 -5.96 -18.62
N ASP A 544 53.11 -4.67 -18.34
CA ASP A 544 54.21 -3.83 -18.74
C ASP A 544 54.94 -3.33 -17.49
N VAL A 545 56.26 -3.16 -17.61
CA VAL A 545 57.11 -2.78 -16.48
C VAL A 545 58.09 -1.68 -16.90
N ALA A 546 58.20 -0.68 -16.04
CA ALA A 546 59.17 0.39 -16.17
C ALA A 546 60.24 0.21 -15.08
N THR A 547 61.44 -0.18 -15.49
CA THR A 547 62.63 -0.27 -14.63
C THR A 547 63.86 0.18 -15.40
N GLY A 548 65.02 0.19 -14.72
CA GLY A 548 66.32 0.53 -15.31
C GLY A 548 66.62 -0.31 -16.55
N ASP A 549 67.32 0.28 -17.52
CA ASP A 549 67.46 -0.28 -18.88
C ASP A 549 68.07 -1.70 -18.91
N VAL A 550 68.91 -2.05 -17.93
CA VAL A 550 69.64 -3.33 -17.89
C VAL A 550 68.73 -4.54 -17.65
N PHE A 551 67.71 -4.43 -16.82
CA PHE A 551 66.84 -5.56 -16.43
C PHE A 551 65.42 -5.50 -17.01
N ARG A 552 65.12 -4.48 -17.84
CA ARG A 552 63.75 -4.23 -18.32
C ARG A 552 63.14 -5.43 -19.04
N GLU A 553 63.82 -6.02 -20.02
CA GLU A 553 63.27 -7.14 -20.78
C GLU A 553 63.19 -8.43 -19.97
N VAL A 554 64.13 -8.66 -19.06
CA VAL A 554 64.11 -9.82 -18.13
C VAL A 554 62.90 -9.74 -17.22
N ILE A 555 62.72 -8.61 -16.52
CA ILE A 555 61.59 -8.41 -15.61
C ILE A 555 60.27 -8.39 -16.36
N ARG A 556 60.23 -7.82 -17.58
CA ARG A 556 59.05 -7.88 -18.44
C ARG A 556 58.69 -9.30 -18.82
N THR A 557 59.67 -10.13 -19.15
CA THR A 557 59.48 -11.55 -19.48
C THR A 557 58.99 -12.33 -18.26
N LEU A 558 59.59 -12.08 -17.08
CA LEU A 558 59.15 -12.65 -15.81
C LEU A 558 57.67 -12.37 -15.54
N PHE A 559 57.27 -11.09 -15.53
CA PHE A 559 55.88 -10.69 -15.27
C PHE A 559 54.91 -11.13 -16.36
N ASN A 560 55.39 -11.41 -17.57
CA ASN A 560 54.59 -11.98 -18.64
C ASN A 560 54.52 -13.51 -18.66
N SER A 561 55.30 -14.19 -17.81
CA SER A 561 55.24 -15.64 -17.64
C SER A 561 53.88 -16.08 -17.09
N VAL A 562 53.46 -17.30 -17.47
CA VAL A 562 52.19 -17.89 -17.01
C VAL A 562 52.18 -18.06 -15.49
N ALA A 563 53.31 -18.43 -14.89
CA ALA A 563 53.44 -18.67 -13.45
C ALA A 563 53.22 -17.38 -12.63
N VAL A 564 53.93 -16.30 -12.96
CA VAL A 564 53.79 -15.01 -12.26
C VAL A 564 52.39 -14.43 -12.44
N LYS A 565 51.83 -14.49 -13.66
CA LYS A 565 50.45 -14.06 -13.90
C LYS A 565 49.43 -14.87 -13.12
N ALA A 566 49.60 -16.19 -13.04
CA ALA A 566 48.74 -17.04 -12.23
C ALA A 566 48.82 -16.68 -10.74
N LYS A 567 50.02 -16.37 -10.24
CA LYS A 567 50.22 -15.92 -8.85
C LYS A 567 49.58 -14.57 -8.58
N ILE A 568 49.72 -13.59 -9.48
CA ILE A 568 49.03 -12.28 -9.39
C ILE A 568 47.51 -12.50 -9.31
N VAL A 569 46.94 -13.30 -10.21
CA VAL A 569 45.50 -13.62 -10.23
C VAL A 569 45.07 -14.31 -8.92
N GLN A 570 45.85 -15.26 -8.42
CA GLN A 570 45.57 -15.96 -7.17
C GLN A 570 45.54 -15.00 -5.97
N GLU A 571 46.51 -14.11 -5.85
CA GLU A 571 46.56 -13.13 -4.75
C GLU A 571 45.41 -12.12 -4.82
N ILE A 572 45.04 -11.66 -6.03
CA ILE A 572 43.86 -10.81 -6.23
C ILE A 572 42.58 -11.54 -5.82
N ARG A 573 42.42 -12.82 -6.20
CA ARG A 573 41.27 -13.66 -5.81
C ARG A 573 41.17 -13.82 -4.29
N ALA A 574 42.29 -14.11 -3.63
CA ALA A 574 42.35 -14.27 -2.18
C ALA A 574 41.90 -12.99 -1.46
N ARG A 575 42.35 -11.83 -1.94
CA ARG A 575 41.96 -10.53 -1.37
C ARG A 575 40.51 -10.16 -1.64
N ALA A 576 40.02 -10.38 -2.85
CA ALA A 576 38.61 -10.15 -3.16
C ALA A 576 37.71 -11.01 -2.25
N THR A 577 38.11 -12.27 -2.02
CA THR A 577 37.42 -13.20 -1.12
C THR A 577 37.45 -12.75 0.34
N ALA A 578 38.60 -12.26 0.82
CA ALA A 578 38.75 -11.78 2.19
C ALA A 578 37.89 -10.55 2.52
N ARG A 579 37.43 -9.82 1.49
CA ARG A 579 36.67 -8.57 1.63
C ARG A 579 35.17 -8.71 1.37
N LYS A 580 34.65 -9.94 1.25
CA LYS A 580 33.23 -10.21 0.99
C LYS A 580 32.30 -9.45 1.94
N ASP A 581 32.62 -9.44 3.23
CA ASP A 581 31.79 -8.80 4.25
C ASP A 581 31.78 -7.27 4.15
N GLU A 582 32.93 -6.66 3.82
CA GLU A 582 33.00 -5.21 3.58
C GLU A 582 32.19 -4.82 2.33
N ILE A 583 32.32 -5.60 1.25
CA ILE A 583 31.53 -5.41 0.02
C ILE A 583 30.03 -5.55 0.33
N ALA A 584 29.65 -6.56 1.11
CA ALA A 584 28.27 -6.79 1.53
C ALA A 584 27.71 -5.60 2.33
N ALA A 585 28.49 -5.04 3.27
CA ALA A 585 28.13 -3.85 4.03
C ALA A 585 27.96 -2.62 3.13
N GLY A 586 28.89 -2.41 2.19
CA GLY A 586 28.83 -1.33 1.20
C GLY A 586 27.59 -1.41 0.31
N LEU A 587 27.30 -2.59 -0.23
CA LEU A 587 26.09 -2.84 -1.05
C LEU A 587 24.81 -2.61 -0.24
N THR A 588 24.80 -3.04 1.02
CA THR A 588 23.67 -2.82 1.94
C THR A 588 23.42 -1.32 2.14
N ALA A 589 24.47 -0.55 2.46
CA ALA A 589 24.36 0.89 2.68
C ALA A 589 23.90 1.62 1.41
N ALA A 590 24.49 1.30 0.26
CA ALA A 590 24.13 1.90 -1.03
C ALA A 590 22.66 1.61 -1.39
N THR A 591 22.24 0.35 -1.29
CA THR A 591 20.87 -0.07 -1.63
C THR A 591 19.84 0.57 -0.70
N ARG A 592 20.10 0.63 0.61
CA ARG A 592 19.21 1.33 1.55
C ARG A 592 19.14 2.83 1.26
N GLY A 593 20.27 3.45 0.92
CA GLY A 593 20.32 4.86 0.51
C GLY A 593 19.45 5.14 -0.72
N ILE A 594 19.57 4.32 -1.76
CA ILE A 594 18.76 4.43 -2.99
C ILE A 594 17.27 4.24 -2.70
N ILE A 595 16.90 3.20 -1.93
CA ILE A 595 15.50 2.93 -1.59
C ILE A 595 14.93 4.09 -0.74
N ALA A 596 15.68 4.57 0.27
CA ALA A 596 15.24 5.65 1.13
C ALA A 596 14.98 6.94 0.34
N ALA A 597 15.87 7.31 -0.59
CA ALA A 597 15.70 8.50 -1.43
C ALA A 597 14.41 8.43 -2.27
N ASN A 598 14.10 7.25 -2.82
CA ASN A 598 12.92 7.04 -3.66
C ASN A 598 11.61 6.77 -2.89
N LEU A 599 11.68 6.51 -1.58
CA LEU A 599 10.51 6.30 -0.72
C LEU A 599 10.16 7.50 0.20
N THR A 600 11.00 8.53 0.26
CA THR A 600 10.80 9.72 1.11
C THR A 600 10.50 11.00 0.35
N GLN A 601 11.06 11.17 -0.86
CA GLN A 601 10.62 12.18 -1.84
C GLN A 601 9.30 11.75 -2.47
#